data_AF-A0A8S3FAX1-F1
#
_entry.id   AF-A0A8S3FAX1-F1
#
_cell.length_a   1.000
_cell.length_b   1.000
_cell.length_c   1.000
_cell.angle_alpha   90.00
_cell.angle_beta   90.00
_cell.angle_gamma   90.00
#
_symmetry.space_group_name_H-M   'P 1'
#
loop_
_entity.id
_entity.type
_entity.pdbx_description
1 polymer ?
#
loop_
_entity_poly.entity_id
_entity_poly.type
_entity_poly.pdbx_seq_one_letter_code
_entity_poly.pdbx_strand_id
1 'polypeptide(L)'
;MNKNASILPCWISLNADDSIIAIVLLQLDTRAWHIILYDIVKLIQTQDSAPLFSPMYFSADHVGGTIQCFAWNPAISSMFAYIDGNGTVSTFEIDQNSKQLRLLGKSDANDDNSSICWSPKGKQIVLVKYDGALELYEPNMKLKKRYASATDASMPPCISVIWLSTHQFLLGYSENSPDENSNENSFFQIMTTYEKDQLVRTQVYNDLFFDASEASANVNPQYFHVRVNE
;
A
#
# COMPACT_ATOMS: atom_id res chain seq x y z
N MET A 1 -17.56 -16.59 -4.44
CA MET A 1 -18.22 -15.56 -3.63
C MET A 1 -19.59 -16.08 -3.20
N ASN A 2 -19.86 -16.16 -1.90
CA ASN A 2 -21.20 -16.54 -1.42
C ASN A 2 -22.17 -15.37 -1.71
N LYS A 3 -23.23 -15.61 -2.49
CA LYS A 3 -24.15 -14.54 -2.95
C LYS A 3 -24.91 -13.85 -1.81
N ASN A 4 -24.94 -14.44 -0.62
CA ASN A 4 -25.61 -13.92 0.57
C ASN A 4 -24.64 -13.40 1.64
N ALA A 5 -23.33 -13.38 1.36
CA ALA A 5 -22.35 -12.90 2.33
C ALA A 5 -22.29 -11.37 2.36
N SER A 6 -22.14 -10.82 3.58
CA SER A 6 -21.90 -9.39 3.75
C SER A 6 -20.50 -9.05 3.23
N ILE A 7 -20.42 -8.13 2.28
CA ILE A 7 -19.18 -7.73 1.61
C ILE A 7 -18.91 -6.26 1.86
N LEU A 8 -17.65 -5.92 2.13
CA LEU A 8 -17.20 -4.55 2.32
C LEU A 8 -16.09 -4.21 1.33
N PRO A 9 -16.24 -3.19 0.49
CA PRO A 9 -15.11 -2.65 -0.25
C PRO A 9 -14.14 -1.99 0.73
N CYS A 10 -12.86 -2.33 0.62
CA CYS A 10 -11.80 -1.81 1.49
C CYS A 10 -10.67 -1.11 0.73
N TRP A 11 -10.57 -1.30 -0.60
CA TRP A 11 -9.64 -0.55 -1.44
C TRP A 11 -10.17 -0.42 -2.87
N ILE A 12 -9.86 0.70 -3.52
CA ILE A 12 -10.12 0.93 -4.94
C ILE A 12 -8.98 1.74 -5.54
N SER A 13 -8.47 1.36 -6.71
CA SER A 13 -7.38 2.10 -7.37
C SER A 13 -7.29 1.81 -8.87
N LEU A 14 -6.78 2.79 -9.62
CA LEU A 14 -6.51 2.70 -11.05
C LEU A 14 -5.04 2.38 -11.31
N ASN A 15 -4.77 1.61 -12.36
CA ASN A 15 -3.42 1.39 -12.85
C ASN A 15 -2.87 2.62 -13.60
N ALA A 16 -1.59 2.58 -13.97
CA ALA A 16 -0.87 3.76 -14.45
C ALA A 16 -1.37 4.37 -15.78
N ASP A 17 -2.12 3.61 -16.59
CA ASP A 17 -2.69 4.07 -17.85
C ASP A 17 -4.23 4.12 -17.84
N ASP A 18 -4.82 4.07 -16.64
CA ASP A 18 -6.27 4.15 -16.42
C ASP A 18 -7.09 3.11 -17.21
N SER A 19 -6.50 1.97 -17.57
CA SER A 19 -7.18 0.89 -18.29
C SER A 19 -7.78 -0.17 -17.37
N ILE A 20 -7.26 -0.30 -16.14
CA ILE A 20 -7.65 -1.32 -15.17
C ILE A 20 -7.99 -0.68 -13.83
N ILE A 21 -9.14 -1.06 -13.27
CA ILE A 21 -9.50 -0.75 -11.88
C ILE A 21 -9.37 -2.00 -11.01
N ALA A 22 -8.63 -1.89 -9.91
CA ALA A 22 -8.59 -2.86 -8.84
C ALA A 22 -9.61 -2.50 -7.77
N ILE A 23 -10.40 -3.48 -7.35
CA ILE A 23 -11.31 -3.39 -6.21
C ILE A 23 -10.96 -4.50 -5.24
N VAL A 24 -10.74 -4.13 -3.98
CA VAL A 24 -10.48 -5.08 -2.89
C VAL A 24 -11.72 -5.18 -2.02
N LEU A 25 -12.25 -6.40 -1.89
CA LEU A 25 -13.45 -6.70 -1.13
C LEU A 25 -13.12 -7.62 0.04
N LEU A 26 -13.64 -7.31 1.23
CA LEU A 26 -13.62 -8.15 2.41
C LEU A 26 -14.98 -8.85 2.57
N GLN A 27 -14.98 -10.17 2.63
CA GLN A 27 -16.14 -10.98 2.99
C GLN A 27 -16.20 -11.07 4.52
N LEU A 28 -17.22 -10.49 5.16
CA LEU A 28 -17.24 -10.32 6.62
C LEU A 28 -17.40 -11.62 7.41
N ASP A 29 -18.17 -12.56 6.85
CA ASP A 29 -18.47 -13.87 7.45
C ASP A 29 -17.25 -14.80 7.48
N THR A 30 -16.48 -14.85 6.39
CA THR A 30 -15.29 -15.70 6.27
C THR A 30 -14.00 -14.94 6.56
N ARG A 31 -14.06 -13.61 6.66
CA ARG A 31 -12.92 -12.68 6.71
C ARG A 31 -11.98 -12.79 5.50
N ALA A 32 -12.35 -13.56 4.48
CA ALA A 32 -11.60 -13.69 3.24
C ALA A 32 -11.63 -12.37 2.48
N TRP A 33 -10.55 -12.05 1.78
CA TRP A 33 -10.51 -10.87 0.92
C TRP A 33 -10.23 -11.27 -0.52
N HIS A 34 -10.69 -10.41 -1.43
CA HIS A 34 -10.63 -10.61 -2.86
C HIS A 34 -10.04 -9.39 -3.53
N ILE A 35 -9.11 -9.59 -4.46
CA ILE A 35 -8.74 -8.57 -5.45
C ILE A 35 -9.48 -8.92 -6.74
N ILE A 36 -10.28 -7.98 -7.22
CA ILE A 36 -10.98 -8.07 -8.49
C ILE A 36 -10.46 -6.97 -9.40
N LEU A 37 -10.08 -7.35 -10.62
CA LEU A 37 -9.56 -6.45 -11.64
C LEU A 37 -10.60 -6.33 -12.76
N TYR A 38 -10.99 -5.11 -13.10
CA TYR A 38 -11.91 -4.83 -14.19
C TYR A 38 -11.23 -4.02 -15.30
N ASP A 39 -11.59 -4.36 -16.53
CA ASP A 39 -11.26 -3.58 -17.73
C ASP A 39 -12.22 -2.39 -17.79
N ILE A 40 -11.69 -1.18 -17.65
CA ILE A 40 -12.51 0.04 -17.57
C ILE A 40 -13.18 0.32 -18.90
N VAL A 41 -12.48 0.08 -20.01
CA VAL A 41 -13.01 0.33 -21.35
C VAL A 41 -14.23 -0.55 -21.59
N LYS A 42 -14.17 -1.85 -21.25
CA LYS A 42 -15.33 -2.75 -21.36
C LYS A 42 -16.45 -2.38 -20.40
N LEU A 43 -16.10 -2.06 -19.15
CA LEU A 43 -17.09 -1.68 -18.15
C LEU A 43 -17.92 -0.47 -18.62
N ILE A 44 -17.28 0.53 -19.21
CA ILE A 44 -17.94 1.76 -19.67
C ILE A 44 -18.63 1.55 -21.02
N GLN A 45 -17.93 0.98 -22.01
CA GLN A 45 -18.41 0.97 -23.39
C GLN A 45 -19.40 -0.15 -23.67
N THR A 46 -19.19 -1.34 -23.11
CA THR A 46 -20.04 -2.51 -23.38
C THR A 46 -20.98 -2.84 -22.23
N GLN A 47 -20.91 -2.09 -21.11
CA GLN A 47 -21.59 -2.41 -19.84
C GLN A 47 -21.30 -3.84 -19.36
N ASP A 48 -20.17 -4.41 -19.80
CA ASP A 48 -19.75 -5.73 -19.40
C ASP A 48 -19.01 -5.61 -18.07
N SER A 49 -19.68 -6.02 -17.00
CA SER A 49 -19.11 -6.05 -15.65
C SER A 49 -18.40 -7.37 -15.34
N ALA A 50 -18.03 -8.17 -16.35
CA ALA A 50 -17.19 -9.33 -16.14
C ALA A 50 -15.78 -8.90 -15.72
N PRO A 51 -15.23 -9.49 -14.65
CA PRO A 51 -13.85 -9.21 -14.26
C PRO A 51 -12.87 -9.72 -15.34
N LEU A 52 -11.70 -9.09 -15.43
CA LEU A 52 -10.64 -9.48 -16.37
C LEU A 52 -10.24 -10.95 -16.20
N PHE A 53 -10.17 -11.38 -14.94
CA PHE A 53 -9.77 -12.72 -14.50
C PHE A 53 -10.74 -13.25 -13.46
N SER A 54 -10.68 -14.55 -13.17
CA SER A 54 -11.28 -15.05 -11.93
C SER A 54 -10.73 -14.25 -10.75
N PRO A 55 -11.59 -13.77 -9.83
CA PRO A 55 -11.14 -13.06 -8.64
C PRO A 55 -10.01 -13.81 -7.95
N MET A 56 -8.99 -13.11 -7.48
CA MET A 56 -8.02 -13.76 -6.61
C MET A 56 -8.67 -13.96 -5.24
N TYR A 57 -8.60 -15.18 -4.74
CA TYR A 57 -9.15 -15.59 -3.45
C TYR A 57 -8.02 -15.77 -2.46
N PHE A 58 -8.08 -15.06 -1.33
CA PHE A 58 -7.13 -15.25 -0.24
C PHE A 58 -7.93 -15.60 1.03
N SER A 59 -7.65 -16.79 1.57
CA SER A 59 -8.31 -17.30 2.78
C SER A 59 -7.80 -16.59 4.02
N ALA A 60 -8.69 -16.37 4.98
CA ALA A 60 -8.39 -15.73 6.27
C ALA A 60 -7.90 -16.72 7.33
N ASP A 61 -7.36 -17.88 6.94
CA ASP A 61 -6.70 -18.83 7.87
C ASP A 61 -5.47 -18.22 8.56
N HIS A 62 -5.19 -16.95 8.30
CA HIS A 62 -4.09 -16.18 8.83
C HIS A 62 -4.61 -15.05 9.72
N VAL A 63 -4.19 -15.09 10.99
CA VAL A 63 -4.46 -14.07 12.01
C VAL A 63 -3.81 -12.76 11.57
N GLY A 64 -4.53 -11.92 10.82
CA GLY A 64 -3.95 -10.68 10.28
C GLY A 64 -4.91 -9.73 9.55
N GLY A 65 -6.09 -10.18 9.12
CA GLY A 65 -7.09 -9.29 8.51
C GLY A 65 -6.87 -9.03 7.01
N THR A 66 -7.35 -7.86 6.55
CA THR A 66 -7.40 -7.46 5.12
C THR A 66 -6.04 -6.97 4.61
N ILE A 67 -5.97 -6.57 3.32
CA ILE A 67 -4.79 -5.90 2.74
C ILE A 67 -4.48 -4.62 3.53
N GLN A 68 -3.21 -4.44 3.91
CA GLN A 68 -2.72 -3.24 4.59
C GLN A 68 -2.38 -2.11 3.60
N CYS A 69 -1.82 -2.45 2.44
CA CYS A 69 -1.43 -1.49 1.42
C CYS A 69 -1.51 -2.13 0.03
N PHE A 70 -1.92 -1.35 -0.98
CA PHE A 70 -1.97 -1.76 -2.39
C PHE A 70 -1.40 -0.65 -3.27
N ALA A 71 -0.51 -1.00 -4.20
CA ALA A 71 0.13 -0.03 -5.09
C ALA A 71 0.34 -0.58 -6.52
N TRP A 72 -0.22 0.12 -7.50
CA TRP A 72 0.12 -0.07 -8.92
C TRP A 72 1.50 0.48 -9.23
N ASN A 73 2.22 -0.19 -10.13
CA ASN A 73 3.49 0.30 -10.64
C ASN A 73 3.24 1.51 -11.57
N PRO A 74 3.88 2.67 -11.34
CA PRO A 74 3.60 3.90 -12.07
C PRO A 74 4.16 3.92 -13.50
N ALA A 75 5.05 2.99 -13.85
CA ALA A 75 5.66 2.93 -15.18
C ALA A 75 5.31 1.65 -15.97
N ILE A 76 4.75 0.64 -15.29
CA ILE A 76 4.37 -0.64 -15.89
C ILE A 76 2.91 -0.91 -15.49
N SER A 77 1.97 -0.50 -16.34
CA SER A 77 0.52 -0.52 -16.03
C SER A 77 -0.04 -1.90 -15.73
N SER A 78 0.64 -2.97 -16.13
CA SER A 78 0.26 -4.35 -15.86
C SER A 78 0.73 -4.86 -14.49
N MET A 79 1.49 -4.09 -13.72
CA MET A 79 2.15 -4.57 -12.50
C MET A 79 1.60 -3.89 -11.25
N PHE A 80 1.39 -4.65 -10.19
CA PHE A 80 1.02 -4.13 -8.88
C PHE A 80 1.65 -4.96 -7.76
N ALA A 81 1.65 -4.39 -6.56
CA ALA A 81 2.04 -5.06 -5.34
C ALA A 81 1.04 -4.77 -4.23
N TYR A 82 0.98 -5.64 -3.23
CA TYR A 82 0.21 -5.42 -2.02
C TYR A 82 0.92 -6.03 -0.81
N ILE A 83 0.52 -5.57 0.38
CA ILE A 83 0.87 -6.15 1.68
C ILE A 83 -0.38 -6.79 2.27
N ASP A 84 -0.33 -8.09 2.58
CA ASP A 84 -1.44 -8.76 3.26
C ASP A 84 -1.44 -8.51 4.78
N GLY A 85 -2.47 -8.96 5.48
CA GLY A 85 -2.59 -8.79 6.93
C GLY A 85 -1.50 -9.46 7.78
N ASN A 86 -0.66 -10.33 7.20
CA ASN A 86 0.52 -10.89 7.87
C ASN A 86 1.80 -10.09 7.57
N GLY A 87 1.64 -8.92 6.94
CA GLY A 87 2.73 -8.11 6.45
C GLY A 87 3.49 -8.75 5.29
N THR A 88 2.94 -9.76 4.61
CA THR A 88 3.62 -10.36 3.47
C THR A 88 3.46 -9.49 2.24
N VAL A 89 4.56 -9.15 1.58
CA VAL A 89 4.55 -8.36 0.33
C VAL A 89 4.53 -9.30 -0.86
N SER A 90 3.55 -9.14 -1.74
CA SER A 90 3.45 -9.90 -3.00
C SER A 90 3.38 -8.96 -4.19
N THR A 91 4.11 -9.28 -5.25
CA THR A 91 4.11 -8.52 -6.51
C THR A 91 3.60 -9.39 -7.65
N PHE A 92 2.70 -8.84 -8.45
CA PHE A 92 2.06 -9.51 -9.58
C PHE A 92 2.21 -8.72 -10.87
N GLU A 93 2.21 -9.43 -11.99
CA GLU A 93 2.08 -8.88 -13.33
C GLU A 93 0.88 -9.51 -14.04
N ILE A 94 0.15 -8.67 -14.77
CA ILE A 94 -0.98 -9.04 -15.60
C ILE A 94 -0.45 -9.31 -17.01
N ASP A 95 -0.56 -10.55 -17.46
CA ASP A 95 -0.41 -10.86 -18.87
C ASP A 95 -1.74 -10.56 -19.59
N GLN A 96 -1.77 -9.43 -20.30
CA GLN A 96 -2.94 -8.96 -21.03
C GLN A 96 -3.35 -9.91 -22.17
N ASN A 97 -2.40 -10.66 -22.75
CA ASN A 97 -2.68 -11.56 -23.86
C ASN A 97 -3.32 -12.86 -23.37
N SER A 98 -2.69 -13.52 -22.40
CA SER A 98 -3.18 -14.78 -21.84
C SER A 98 -4.30 -14.58 -20.83
N LYS A 99 -4.54 -13.34 -20.40
CA LYS A 99 -5.43 -12.99 -19.31
C LYS A 99 -5.11 -13.77 -18.04
N GLN A 100 -3.84 -13.78 -17.66
CA GLN A 100 -3.37 -14.46 -16.46
C GLN A 100 -2.62 -13.51 -15.54
N LEU A 101 -2.71 -13.80 -14.25
CA LEU A 101 -1.91 -13.15 -13.23
C LEU A 101 -0.68 -14.00 -12.94
N ARG A 102 0.50 -13.38 -13.03
CA ARG A 102 1.79 -14.00 -12.77
C ARG A 102 2.37 -13.44 -11.48
N LEU A 103 2.60 -14.30 -10.49
CA LEU A 103 3.36 -13.93 -9.30
C LEU A 103 4.81 -13.67 -9.70
N LEU A 104 5.31 -12.47 -9.45
CA LEU A 104 6.71 -12.11 -9.69
C LEU A 104 7.60 -12.47 -8.50
N GLY A 105 7.08 -12.29 -7.29
CA GLY A 105 7.80 -12.57 -6.05
C GLY A 105 6.92 -12.33 -4.82
N LYS A 106 7.34 -12.94 -3.72
CA LYS A 106 6.68 -12.87 -2.41
C LYS A 106 7.76 -12.82 -1.31
N SER A 107 7.61 -11.94 -0.34
CA SER A 107 8.48 -11.91 0.85
C SER A 107 8.05 -12.96 1.88
N ASP A 108 8.85 -13.14 2.92
CA ASP A 108 8.39 -13.79 4.15
C ASP A 108 7.35 -12.89 4.86
N ALA A 109 6.52 -13.49 5.70
CA ALA A 109 5.62 -12.76 6.58
C ALA A 109 6.42 -11.99 7.64
N ASN A 110 6.02 -10.75 7.90
CA ASN A 110 6.66 -9.88 8.86
C ASN A 110 5.66 -8.81 9.29
N ASP A 111 5.20 -8.88 10.53
CA ASP A 111 4.19 -8.00 11.10
C ASP A 111 4.66 -6.56 11.31
N ASP A 112 5.96 -6.27 11.21
CA ASP A 112 6.49 -4.90 11.26
C ASP A 112 6.31 -4.14 9.94
N ASN A 113 5.94 -4.82 8.86
CA ASN A 113 5.73 -4.19 7.56
C ASN A 113 4.47 -3.32 7.56
N SER A 114 4.60 -2.10 7.05
CA SER A 114 3.54 -1.09 7.16
C SER A 114 3.00 -0.64 5.81
N SER A 115 3.89 -0.20 4.90
CA SER A 115 3.46 0.38 3.62
C SER A 115 4.50 0.17 2.52
N ILE A 116 4.06 0.27 1.27
CA ILE A 116 4.91 0.13 0.08
C ILE A 116 4.76 1.32 -0.86
N CYS A 117 5.83 1.65 -1.59
CA CYS A 117 5.78 2.61 -2.67
C CYS A 117 6.72 2.21 -3.81
N TRP A 118 6.25 2.31 -5.05
CA TRP A 118 7.11 2.12 -6.21
C TRP A 118 8.06 3.29 -6.38
N SER A 119 9.29 3.01 -6.80
CA SER A 119 10.20 4.03 -7.29
C SER A 119 9.54 4.82 -8.45
N PRO A 120 9.92 6.09 -8.68
CA PRO A 120 9.29 6.92 -9.71
C PRO A 120 9.31 6.31 -11.12
N LYS A 121 10.29 5.45 -11.42
CA LYS A 121 10.44 4.75 -12.69
C LYS A 121 9.94 3.30 -12.66
N GLY A 122 9.29 2.87 -11.58
CA GLY A 122 8.73 1.51 -11.46
C GLY A 122 9.74 0.37 -11.42
N LYS A 123 11.03 0.65 -11.22
CA LYS A 123 12.11 -0.37 -11.28
C LYS A 123 12.32 -1.12 -9.97
N GLN A 124 11.95 -0.49 -8.87
CA GLN A 124 12.09 -0.99 -7.51
C GLN A 124 10.85 -0.60 -6.71
N ILE A 125 10.63 -1.32 -5.63
CA ILE A 125 9.62 -1.04 -4.62
C ILE A 125 10.33 -0.81 -3.28
N VAL A 126 9.94 0.23 -2.55
CA VAL A 126 10.34 0.43 -1.16
C VAL A 126 9.24 -0.11 -0.26
N LEU A 127 9.65 -0.82 0.77
CA LEU A 127 8.86 -1.29 1.89
C LEU A 127 9.30 -0.50 3.12
N VAL A 128 8.37 0.11 3.84
CA VAL A 128 8.63 0.77 5.12
C VAL A 128 8.09 -0.09 6.27
N LYS A 129 8.86 -0.16 7.36
CA LYS A 129 8.47 -0.80 8.61
C LYS A 129 7.88 0.20 9.59
N TYR A 130 7.20 -0.27 10.63
CA TYR A 130 6.63 0.61 11.67
C TYR A 130 7.67 1.46 12.39
N ASP A 131 8.93 1.02 12.49
CA ASP A 131 10.01 1.83 13.05
C ASP A 131 10.53 2.91 12.08
N GLY A 132 10.07 2.95 10.83
CA GLY A 132 10.53 3.87 9.79
C GLY A 132 11.75 3.36 8.98
N ALA A 133 12.25 2.15 9.24
CA ALA A 133 13.29 1.54 8.42
C ALA A 133 12.75 1.22 7.01
N LEU A 134 13.64 1.30 6.03
CA LEU A 134 13.29 1.10 4.61
C LEU A 134 14.04 -0.08 4.03
N GLU A 135 13.33 -0.91 3.27
CA GLU A 135 13.89 -2.00 2.49
C GLU A 135 13.49 -1.84 1.03
N LEU A 136 14.47 -1.82 0.13
CA LEU A 136 14.26 -1.65 -1.30
C LEU A 136 14.40 -3.01 -2.00
N TYR A 137 13.42 -3.35 -2.81
CA TYR A 137 13.32 -4.61 -3.51
C TYR A 137 13.20 -4.41 -5.02
N GLU A 138 13.65 -5.40 -5.79
CA GLU A 138 13.21 -5.59 -7.18
C GLU A 138 11.77 -6.15 -7.21
N PRO A 139 11.04 -6.05 -8.34
CA PRO A 139 9.66 -6.57 -8.44
C PRO A 139 9.51 -8.06 -8.13
N ASN A 140 10.59 -8.85 -8.24
CA ASN A 140 10.61 -10.25 -7.85
C ASN A 140 10.87 -10.47 -6.35
N MET A 141 10.74 -9.42 -5.53
CA MET A 141 11.03 -9.42 -4.09
C MET A 141 12.47 -9.79 -3.72
N LYS A 142 13.43 -9.56 -4.64
CA LYS A 142 14.85 -9.63 -4.31
C LYS A 142 15.32 -8.34 -3.64
N LEU A 143 15.81 -8.46 -2.40
CA LEU A 143 16.33 -7.32 -1.64
C LEU A 143 17.53 -6.69 -2.35
N LYS A 144 17.54 -5.36 -2.42
CA LYS A 144 18.61 -4.55 -3.00
C LYS A 144 19.32 -3.68 -1.98
N LYS A 145 18.58 -3.11 -1.01
CA LYS A 145 19.13 -2.16 -0.07
C LYS A 145 18.30 -2.08 1.21
N ARG A 146 18.94 -1.71 2.31
CA ARG A 146 18.30 -1.35 3.57
C ARG A 146 18.78 0.02 4.02
N TYR A 147 17.86 0.82 4.53
CA TYR A 147 18.16 2.01 5.32
C TYR A 147 17.63 1.79 6.73
N ALA A 148 18.49 2.03 7.72
CA ALA A 148 18.05 2.03 9.11
C ALA A 148 17.04 3.16 9.34
N SER A 149 16.23 3.01 10.40
CA SER A 149 15.31 4.06 10.81
C SER A 149 16.06 5.39 11.01
N ALA A 150 15.47 6.48 10.53
CA ALA A 150 15.94 7.83 10.74
C ALA A 150 15.48 8.41 12.09
N THR A 151 14.63 7.67 12.80
CA THR A 151 13.97 8.06 14.05
C THR A 151 14.39 7.16 15.20
N ASP A 152 14.13 7.61 16.43
CA ASP A 152 14.29 6.77 17.62
C ASP A 152 13.03 5.91 17.87
N ALA A 153 13.14 4.99 18.83
CA ALA A 153 12.06 4.08 19.21
C ALA A 153 10.92 4.75 20.00
N SER A 154 11.06 6.03 20.37
CA SER A 154 9.99 6.79 21.04
C SER A 154 8.99 7.40 20.06
N MET A 155 9.33 7.39 18.77
CA MET A 155 8.44 7.87 17.73
C MET A 155 7.24 6.92 17.54
N PRO A 156 6.05 7.45 17.23
CA PRO A 156 4.90 6.64 16.87
C PRO A 156 5.18 5.78 15.64
N PRO A 157 4.32 4.80 15.30
CA PRO A 157 4.52 3.95 14.14
C PRO A 157 4.50 4.74 12.83
N CYS A 158 5.44 4.41 11.93
CA CYS A 158 5.41 4.84 10.54
C CYS A 158 4.35 4.04 9.78
N ILE A 159 3.36 4.72 9.21
CA ILE A 159 2.19 4.12 8.57
C ILE A 159 2.18 4.30 7.04
N SER A 160 3.08 5.11 6.48
CA SER A 160 3.13 5.38 5.05
C SER A 160 4.52 5.77 4.55
N VAL A 161 4.75 5.52 3.26
CA VAL A 161 5.96 5.95 2.56
C VAL A 161 5.63 6.44 1.15
N ILE A 162 6.28 7.51 0.70
CA ILE A 162 6.35 7.92 -0.70
C ILE A 162 7.79 7.93 -1.17
N TRP A 163 8.06 7.34 -2.32
CA TRP A 163 9.33 7.45 -3.01
C TRP A 163 9.35 8.65 -3.96
N LEU A 164 9.83 9.80 -3.48
CA LEU A 164 9.81 11.07 -4.21
C LEU A 164 10.85 11.11 -5.34
N SER A 165 12.09 10.73 -5.04
CA SER A 165 13.20 10.70 -5.99
C SER A 165 14.15 9.56 -5.64
N THR A 166 15.16 9.27 -6.48
CA THR A 166 16.12 8.17 -6.24
C THR A 166 16.68 8.12 -4.81
N HIS A 167 16.77 9.28 -4.16
CA HIS A 167 17.42 9.46 -2.88
C HIS A 167 16.51 10.05 -1.80
N GLN A 168 15.22 10.25 -2.07
CA GLN A 168 14.32 10.92 -1.14
C GLN A 168 13.04 10.13 -0.91
N PHE A 169 12.71 9.99 0.37
CA PHE A 169 11.50 9.33 0.84
C PHE A 169 10.76 10.26 1.80
N LEU A 170 9.44 10.28 1.71
CA LEU A 170 8.58 10.94 2.68
C LEU A 170 7.89 9.87 3.51
N LEU A 171 8.13 9.87 4.82
CA LEU A 171 7.59 8.90 5.76
C LEU A 171 6.48 9.57 6.55
N GLY A 172 5.30 8.95 6.63
CA GLY A 172 4.19 9.46 7.42
C GLY A 172 3.98 8.64 8.67
N TYR A 173 3.93 9.33 9.80
CA TYR A 173 3.77 8.75 11.13
C TYR A 173 2.42 9.14 11.70
N SER A 174 1.84 8.27 12.53
CA SER A 174 0.59 8.54 13.22
C SER A 174 0.61 7.90 14.60
N GLU A 175 0.24 8.70 15.60
CA GLU A 175 -0.06 8.19 16.93
C GLU A 175 -1.58 8.00 17.05
N ASN A 176 -2.01 6.80 17.44
CA ASN A 176 -3.39 6.61 17.88
C ASN A 176 -3.46 7.07 19.33
N SER A 177 -4.30 8.06 19.63
CA SER A 177 -4.46 8.48 21.01
C SER A 177 -4.96 7.31 21.87
N PRO A 178 -4.37 7.06 23.06
CA PRO A 178 -4.84 6.02 23.97
C PRO A 178 -6.25 6.30 24.53
N ASP A 179 -6.72 7.55 24.45
CA ASP A 179 -8.07 7.93 24.84
C ASP A 179 -9.01 7.90 23.63
N GLU A 180 -9.90 6.89 23.57
CA GLU A 180 -10.92 6.73 22.52
C GLU A 180 -11.88 7.95 22.37
N ASN A 181 -11.88 8.87 23.34
CA ASN A 181 -12.69 10.09 23.35
C ASN A 181 -11.90 11.36 22.98
N SER A 182 -10.59 11.25 22.72
CA SER A 182 -9.78 12.38 22.30
C SER A 182 -9.67 12.41 20.77
N ASN A 183 -9.94 13.57 20.18
CA ASN A 183 -9.85 13.80 18.73
C ASN A 183 -8.43 14.17 18.29
N GLU A 184 -7.41 13.85 19.09
CA GLU A 184 -6.03 14.31 18.87
C GLU A 184 -5.16 13.17 18.35
N ASN A 185 -5.42 12.69 17.13
CA ASN A 185 -4.41 11.92 16.42
C ASN A 185 -3.32 12.88 15.93
N SER A 186 -2.08 12.60 16.29
CA SER A 186 -0.94 13.38 15.83
C SER A 186 -0.38 12.78 14.55
N PHE A 187 -0.49 13.54 13.46
CA PHE A 187 0.06 13.22 12.16
C PHE A 187 1.27 14.11 11.87
N PHE A 188 2.39 13.51 11.51
CA PHE A 188 3.53 14.25 10.98
C PHE A 188 4.28 13.43 9.94
N GLN A 189 5.07 14.13 9.13
CA GLN A 189 5.84 13.56 8.06
C GLN A 189 7.31 13.89 8.20
N ILE A 190 8.15 12.92 7.84
CA ILE A 190 9.59 13.07 7.87
C ILE A 190 10.11 12.77 6.47
N MET A 191 10.70 13.78 5.84
CA MET A 191 11.44 13.59 4.61
C MET A 191 12.87 13.19 4.93
N THR A 192 13.29 12.03 4.44
CA THR A 192 14.66 11.53 4.53
C THR A 192 15.34 11.67 3.18
N THR A 193 16.60 12.13 3.18
CA THR A 193 17.44 12.24 1.99
C THR A 193 18.74 11.47 2.19
N TYR A 194 19.09 10.64 1.21
CA TYR A 194 20.26 9.76 1.26
C TYR A 194 21.27 10.11 0.17
N GLU A 195 22.55 10.23 0.52
CA GLU A 195 23.64 10.35 -0.46
C GLU A 195 24.65 9.23 -0.25
N LYS A 196 25.04 8.55 -1.35
CA LYS A 196 25.95 7.38 -1.28
C LYS A 196 25.53 6.39 -0.19
N ASP A 197 24.22 6.17 -0.08
CA ASP A 197 23.58 5.25 0.86
C ASP A 197 23.69 5.62 2.34
N GLN A 198 24.05 6.87 2.64
CA GLN A 198 24.06 7.42 3.99
C GLN A 198 22.95 8.45 4.13
N LEU A 199 22.26 8.44 5.28
CA LEU A 199 21.27 9.47 5.62
C LEU A 199 22.02 10.79 5.82
N VAL A 200 21.71 11.78 4.99
CA VAL A 200 22.37 13.11 5.05
C VAL A 200 21.45 14.22 5.52
N ARG A 201 20.13 14.03 5.40
CA ARG A 201 19.15 15.03 5.83
C ARG A 201 17.84 14.38 6.25
N THR A 202 17.31 14.90 7.34
CA THR A 202 15.96 14.62 7.84
C THR A 202 15.25 15.97 7.98
N GLN A 203 14.03 16.09 7.45
CA GLN A 203 13.20 17.28 7.60
C GLN A 203 11.80 16.87 8.05
N VAL A 204 11.37 17.43 9.18
CA VAL A 204 10.07 17.15 9.79
C VAL A 204 9.05 18.19 9.32
N TYR A 205 7.84 17.72 9.03
CA TYR A 205 6.68 18.50 8.65
C TYR A 205 5.50 18.11 9.56
N ASN A 206 4.99 19.06 10.34
CA ASN A 206 3.94 18.83 11.33
C ASN A 206 2.60 19.47 10.92
N ASP A 207 2.58 20.18 9.80
CA ASP A 207 1.50 21.08 9.39
C ASP A 207 1.00 20.80 7.97
N LEU A 208 1.40 19.68 7.37
CA LEU A 208 0.91 19.27 6.06
C LEU A 208 -0.55 18.78 6.10
N PHE A 209 -0.98 18.24 7.24
CA PHE A 209 -2.33 17.74 7.46
C PHE A 209 -2.76 18.05 8.89
N PHE A 210 -3.97 18.58 9.05
CA PHE A 210 -4.62 18.72 10.35
C PHE A 210 -5.75 17.70 10.42
N ASP A 211 -5.71 16.83 11.44
CA ASP A 211 -6.88 16.00 11.74
C ASP A 211 -7.95 16.89 12.36
N ALA A 212 -9.00 17.15 11.59
CA ALA A 212 -10.20 17.85 12.04
C ALA A 212 -11.39 16.88 12.20
N SER A 213 -11.12 15.57 12.23
CA SER A 213 -12.18 14.58 12.31
C SER A 213 -12.84 14.60 13.69
N GLU A 214 -14.17 14.75 13.70
CA GLU A 214 -15.03 14.43 14.85
C GLU A 214 -15.42 12.94 14.87
N ALA A 215 -14.80 12.15 13.98
CA ALA A 215 -15.13 10.74 13.82
C ALA A 215 -14.59 9.96 15.03
N SER A 216 -15.42 9.06 15.56
CA SER A 216 -15.04 8.17 16.66
C SER A 216 -13.69 7.50 16.42
N ALA A 217 -12.88 7.34 17.47
CA ALA A 217 -11.49 6.84 17.51
C ALA A 217 -11.19 5.44 16.90
N ASN A 218 -12.04 4.92 16.02
CA ASN A 218 -11.96 3.59 15.42
C ASN A 218 -11.59 3.58 13.93
N VAL A 219 -11.11 4.71 13.36
CA VAL A 219 -10.61 4.74 11.97
C VAL A 219 -9.10 4.57 11.98
N ASN A 220 -8.59 3.52 11.32
CA ASN A 220 -7.15 3.36 11.15
C ASN A 220 -6.58 4.54 10.32
N PRO A 221 -5.54 5.21 10.80
CA PRO A 221 -4.96 6.36 10.12
C PRO A 221 -4.41 5.94 8.74
N GLN A 222 -4.67 6.76 7.72
CA GLN A 222 -4.16 6.56 6.36
C GLN A 222 -3.71 7.90 5.77
N TYR A 223 -2.54 7.88 5.13
CA TYR A 223 -2.10 8.99 4.28
C TYR A 223 -2.44 8.70 2.82
N PHE A 224 -3.12 9.65 2.17
CA PHE A 224 -3.35 9.63 0.73
C PHE A 224 -2.41 10.62 0.05
N HIS A 225 -1.61 10.11 -0.88
CA HIS A 225 -0.62 10.92 -1.59
C HIS A 225 -0.87 10.90 -3.08
N VAL A 226 -0.84 12.08 -3.69
CA VAL A 226 -0.88 12.25 -5.14
C VAL A 226 0.39 12.97 -5.57
N ARG A 227 1.14 12.35 -6.48
CA ARG A 227 2.29 12.99 -7.10
C ARG A 227 1.83 13.71 -8.37
N VAL A 228 2.03 15.02 -8.42
CA VAL A 228 1.86 15.81 -9.64
C VAL A 228 3.23 15.93 -10.30
N ASN A 229 3.37 15.40 -11.52
CA ASN A 229 4.54 15.66 -12.34
C ASN A 229 4.24 16.89 -13.21
N GLU A 230 5.12 17.88 -13.19
CA GLU A 230 5.14 18.99 -14.15
C GLU A 230 5.71 18.56 -15.51
#